data_AF-A0A6U6N8W2-F1
#
_entry.id   AF-A0A6U6N8W2-F1
#
_cell.length_a   1.000
_cell.length_b   1.000
_cell.length_c   1.000
_cell.angle_alpha   90.00
_cell.angle_beta   90.00
_cell.angle_gamma   90.00
#
_symmetry.space_group_name_H-M   'P 1'
#
loop_
_entity.id
_entity.type
_entity.pdbx_description
1 polymer ?
#
loop_
_entity_poly.entity_id
_entity_poly.type
_entity_poly.pdbx_seq_one_letter_code
_entity_poly.pdbx_strand_id
1 'polypeptide(L)'
;MERNSCDSDGGRLGTVLSQASLPSTDDASMSTAAVSPSSCCDSDASGAPGRSSVPPGSGSAEDAASAERREWSSSGDGERIASKTSQASLPSTDDASLDTRVMSPSSCCSSEPPGAPGRSSVSSGGGFAEVQAHSAFSRGHQSLTQGACLSARPAFSRHSSPGSVVASRAASDCHFSEPAQTLIFLDWDDTLFPTTEIVDRWGVSIGGERGPYVPKGPEQAAWLEQWRLACRNYLQRACSMSNNCCIVTNARRPWVDECLACFFPELQELVDKPGGPRVVYAHESLAASKRRSPRSGLRPLLKSRWVLPKTAEEVASDLTSAKYVAMRTEAAAFYSQYPSQSWKNIISIGDMLYERDAMQDLSLRRAPHGRERLRTKTLVLPRHPTLSEIAMRLHAAAALLPLEVAFNGDIDVDLNGNEDPLQAMGHALALPGLATLPISRHAWGLAPAPRGQEEVEQTIAELTVFVHEALYGDR
;
A
#
# COMPACT_ATOMS: atom_id res chain seq x y z
N MET A 1 6.12 23.15 73.75
CA MET A 1 5.77 21.72 73.55
C MET A 1 6.57 21.26 72.34
N GLU A 2 7.80 20.83 72.62
CA GLU A 2 8.36 19.48 72.32
C GLU A 2 8.94 19.46 70.89
N ARG A 3 10.23 19.82 70.68
CA ARG A 3 11.51 19.09 70.92
C ARG A 3 11.64 17.74 70.19
N ASN A 4 12.56 17.70 69.22
CA ASN A 4 13.65 16.73 68.95
C ASN A 4 14.17 17.06 67.52
N SER A 5 15.36 17.60 67.23
CA SER A 5 16.74 17.32 67.67
C SER A 5 17.11 15.84 67.55
N CYS A 6 17.98 15.52 66.57
CA CYS A 6 19.21 14.75 66.72
C CYS A 6 20.10 14.94 65.49
N ASP A 7 21.36 15.19 65.81
CA ASP A 7 22.52 15.49 64.98
C ASP A 7 23.20 14.26 64.36
N SER A 8 23.86 14.51 63.23
CA SER A 8 25.28 14.26 62.90
C SER A 8 25.99 12.93 63.28
N ASP A 9 26.53 12.26 62.26
CA ASP A 9 27.93 11.80 62.06
C ASP A 9 27.91 10.67 60.99
N GLY A 10 28.75 10.61 59.95
CA GLY A 10 30.17 10.93 59.87
C GLY A 10 30.95 9.62 59.73
N GLY A 11 31.45 9.26 58.52
CA GLY A 11 32.37 8.13 58.43
C GLY A 11 32.64 7.46 57.08
N ARG A 12 33.77 7.86 56.49
CA ARG A 12 34.82 7.01 55.85
C ARG A 12 34.64 6.41 54.46
N LEU A 13 35.39 7.04 53.56
CA LEU A 13 36.24 6.48 52.50
C LEU A 13 36.68 5.02 52.70
N GLY A 14 36.47 4.20 51.67
CA GLY A 14 37.07 2.89 51.49
C GLY A 14 37.39 2.65 50.01
N THR A 15 38.60 3.04 49.62
CA THR A 15 39.24 2.65 48.35
C THR A 15 39.59 1.16 48.41
N VAL A 16 39.10 0.35 47.47
CA VAL A 16 39.62 -1.01 47.24
C VAL A 16 39.93 -1.17 45.76
N LEU A 17 41.23 -1.15 45.48
CA LEU A 17 41.85 -1.72 44.29
C LEU A 17 41.56 -3.23 44.24
N SER A 18 41.06 -3.74 43.12
CA SER A 18 41.25 -5.14 42.76
C SER A 18 41.82 -5.19 41.34
N GLN A 19 43.07 -5.64 41.27
CA GLN A 19 43.78 -6.04 40.08
C GLN A 19 43.44 -7.50 39.70
N ALA A 20 43.72 -7.80 38.42
CA ALA A 20 43.93 -9.12 37.81
C ALA A 20 42.66 -9.97 37.59
N SER A 21 42.44 -10.64 36.44
CA SER A 21 43.40 -11.23 35.50
C SER A 21 42.80 -11.34 34.08
N LEU A 22 43.64 -11.13 33.07
CA LEU A 22 43.46 -11.55 31.68
C LEU A 22 43.64 -13.07 31.56
N PRO A 23 42.97 -13.74 30.61
CA PRO A 23 43.52 -14.92 29.96
C PRO A 23 44.06 -14.56 28.57
N SER A 24 45.34 -14.87 28.40
CA SER A 24 46.07 -14.88 27.13
C SER A 24 45.64 -16.05 26.25
N THR A 25 45.77 -15.78 24.96
CA THR A 25 45.96 -16.65 23.79
C THR A 25 46.55 -18.03 24.03
N ASP A 26 45.97 -19.04 23.38
CA ASP A 26 46.61 -20.19 22.73
C ASP A 26 45.69 -20.60 21.55
N ASP A 27 46.08 -20.36 20.31
CA ASP A 27 46.73 -21.33 19.40
C ASP A 27 45.84 -22.49 18.94
N ALA A 28 45.22 -22.31 17.76
CA ALA A 28 44.85 -23.42 16.88
C ALA A 28 44.89 -22.96 15.42
N SER A 29 46.04 -23.25 14.81
CA SER A 29 46.32 -23.26 13.39
C SER A 29 45.23 -23.97 12.56
N MET A 30 44.65 -23.28 11.57
CA MET A 30 44.12 -23.96 10.38
C MET A 30 44.86 -23.48 9.15
N SER A 31 45.52 -24.46 8.55
CA SER A 31 46.41 -24.40 7.40
C SER A 31 45.70 -23.88 6.15
N THR A 32 46.35 -22.90 5.52
CA THR A 32 46.21 -22.59 4.10
C THR A 32 46.77 -23.77 3.29
N ALA A 33 46.02 -24.22 2.28
CA ALA A 33 46.52 -25.08 1.23
C ALA A 33 46.05 -24.51 -0.12
N ALA A 34 46.99 -23.86 -0.81
CA ALA A 34 46.91 -23.57 -2.22
C ALA A 34 47.92 -24.49 -2.93
N VAL A 35 47.45 -25.33 -3.85
CA VAL A 35 48.24 -25.95 -4.92
C VAL A 35 47.37 -26.06 -6.16
N SER A 36 47.50 -25.06 -7.03
CA SER A 36 47.93 -25.12 -8.44
C SER A 36 47.50 -26.25 -9.41
N PRO A 37 47.55 -25.95 -10.73
CA PRO A 37 46.67 -26.51 -11.75
C PRO A 37 47.29 -27.71 -12.48
N SER A 38 46.44 -28.49 -13.15
CA SER A 38 46.87 -29.45 -14.16
C SER A 38 46.20 -29.16 -15.50
N SER A 39 47.04 -29.13 -16.53
CA SER A 39 46.76 -28.85 -17.93
C SER A 39 47.03 -30.10 -18.78
N CYS A 40 46.41 -30.11 -19.97
CA CYS A 40 46.75 -30.83 -21.20
C CYS A 40 46.34 -32.31 -21.35
N CYS A 41 45.36 -32.57 -22.24
CA CYS A 41 45.50 -33.18 -23.60
C CYS A 41 44.32 -32.63 -24.44
N ASP A 42 44.48 -31.80 -25.48
CA ASP A 42 44.78 -32.11 -26.89
C ASP A 42 44.10 -33.36 -27.48
N SER A 43 43.10 -33.18 -28.36
CA SER A 43 43.26 -33.33 -29.82
C SER A 43 41.93 -33.42 -30.60
N ASP A 44 41.99 -32.89 -31.83
CA ASP A 44 41.16 -33.09 -33.04
C ASP A 44 39.81 -32.35 -33.15
N ALA A 45 39.72 -31.19 -33.85
CA ALA A 45 39.99 -30.86 -35.25
C ALA A 45 38.94 -31.41 -36.25
N SER A 46 38.25 -30.46 -36.92
CA SER A 46 37.97 -30.39 -38.38
C SER A 46 36.52 -30.01 -38.71
N GLY A 47 36.33 -28.88 -39.42
CA GLY A 47 35.11 -28.66 -40.21
C GLY A 47 34.60 -27.22 -40.32
N ALA A 48 35.29 -26.39 -41.09
CA ALA A 48 34.71 -25.20 -41.76
C ALA A 48 34.72 -25.46 -43.29
N PRO A 49 34.17 -24.60 -44.17
CA PRO A 49 33.11 -23.58 -44.02
C PRO A 49 32.01 -23.70 -45.11
N GLY A 50 30.83 -23.12 -44.86
CA GLY A 50 29.78 -22.92 -45.86
C GLY A 50 29.39 -21.45 -45.98
N ARG A 51 30.05 -20.72 -46.90
CA ARG A 51 29.65 -19.38 -47.35
C ARG A 51 28.36 -19.50 -48.18
N SER A 52 27.35 -18.67 -47.90
CA SER A 52 26.37 -18.28 -48.90
C SER A 52 26.07 -16.79 -48.78
N SER A 53 26.33 -16.14 -49.90
CA SER A 53 26.20 -14.74 -50.25
C SER A 53 24.75 -14.30 -50.39
N VAL A 54 24.40 -13.15 -49.80
CA VAL A 54 23.19 -12.37 -50.09
C VAL A 54 23.62 -10.91 -50.33
N PRO A 55 23.09 -10.23 -51.38
CA PRO A 55 23.70 -9.02 -51.95
C PRO A 55 23.29 -7.72 -51.23
N PRO A 56 24.00 -6.61 -51.48
CA PRO A 56 23.81 -5.35 -50.76
C PRO A 56 22.62 -4.58 -51.32
N GLY A 57 21.62 -4.34 -50.46
CA GLY A 57 20.52 -3.42 -50.71
C GLY A 57 20.83 -2.06 -50.09
N SER A 58 21.20 -1.12 -50.94
CA SER A 58 21.24 0.32 -50.69
C SER A 58 19.87 0.85 -50.26
N GLY A 59 19.80 1.63 -49.18
CA GLY A 59 18.58 2.27 -48.73
C GLY A 59 18.79 3.15 -47.50
N SER A 60 19.35 4.33 -47.74
CA SER A 60 19.36 5.50 -46.85
C SER A 60 17.99 5.84 -46.28
N ALA A 61 17.89 5.97 -44.96
CA ALA A 61 16.89 6.77 -44.24
C ALA A 61 17.34 6.99 -42.79
N GLU A 62 18.47 7.69 -42.62
CA GLU A 62 18.64 8.57 -41.46
C GLU A 62 17.82 9.85 -41.74
N ASP A 63 17.39 10.52 -40.67
CA ASP A 63 16.65 11.80 -40.65
C ASP A 63 15.13 11.76 -40.93
N ALA A 64 14.34 11.44 -39.89
CA ALA A 64 13.06 12.13 -39.60
C ALA A 64 12.46 11.68 -38.24
N ALA A 65 13.06 12.13 -37.12
CA ALA A 65 12.39 12.10 -35.82
C ALA A 65 12.95 13.19 -34.90
N SER A 66 12.82 14.45 -35.32
CA SER A 66 13.09 15.62 -34.48
C SER A 66 12.43 16.84 -35.07
N ALA A 67 11.20 17.13 -34.65
CA ALA A 67 10.63 18.49 -34.56
C ALA A 67 9.12 18.39 -34.32
N GLU A 68 8.69 18.36 -33.06
CA GLU A 68 7.48 19.06 -32.60
C GLU A 68 7.49 19.13 -31.08
N ARG A 69 8.46 19.89 -30.56
CA ARG A 69 8.48 20.37 -29.18
C ARG A 69 8.19 21.87 -29.26
N ARG A 70 6.90 22.23 -29.30
CA ARG A 70 6.48 23.63 -29.16
C ARG A 70 6.44 23.98 -27.68
N GLU A 71 7.41 24.81 -27.33
CA GLU A 71 7.40 25.88 -26.34
C GLU A 71 6.05 26.11 -25.64
N TRP A 72 6.00 25.81 -24.35
CA TRP A 72 5.26 26.63 -23.40
C TRP A 72 6.28 27.19 -22.42
N SER A 73 7.03 28.18 -22.89
CA SER A 73 7.97 28.94 -22.08
C SER A 73 7.19 29.95 -21.26
N SER A 74 7.38 29.82 -19.94
CA SER A 74 7.02 30.72 -18.86
C SER A 74 7.26 32.20 -19.19
N SER A 75 6.18 32.97 -19.31
CA SER A 75 6.20 34.40 -19.00
C SER A 75 5.90 34.55 -17.50
N GLY A 76 6.98 34.57 -16.70
CA GLY A 76 6.95 34.94 -15.30
C GLY A 76 7.72 36.25 -15.16
N ASP A 77 7.02 37.36 -15.30
CA ASP A 77 7.57 38.68 -14.99
C ASP A 77 7.84 38.77 -13.50
N GLY A 78 9.12 38.95 -13.15
CA GLY A 78 9.57 39.22 -11.81
C GLY A 78 9.45 40.71 -11.51
N GLU A 79 8.54 41.07 -10.62
CA GLU A 79 8.50 42.41 -10.03
C GLU A 79 9.25 42.42 -8.70
N ARG A 80 10.48 42.92 -8.77
CA ARG A 80 11.43 43.09 -7.68
C ARG A 80 11.21 44.47 -7.07
N ILE A 81 10.50 44.56 -5.94
CA ILE A 81 10.41 45.81 -5.18
C ILE A 81 11.72 46.01 -4.41
N ALA A 82 12.53 46.94 -4.89
CA ALA A 82 13.74 47.41 -4.23
C ALA A 82 13.40 48.44 -3.14
N SER A 83 13.71 48.14 -1.88
CA SER A 83 13.67 49.11 -0.78
C SER A 83 14.96 49.91 -0.77
N LYS A 84 14.87 51.21 -1.10
CA LYS A 84 15.96 52.17 -1.00
C LYS A 84 16.25 52.50 0.47
N THR A 85 17.51 52.33 0.85
CA THR A 85 18.14 52.91 2.03
C THR A 85 18.23 54.43 1.88
N SER A 86 17.79 55.19 2.89
CA SER A 86 18.20 56.58 3.08
C SER A 86 18.26 56.87 4.58
N GLN A 87 19.43 57.30 5.02
CA GLN A 87 19.73 57.82 6.34
C GLN A 87 19.03 59.17 6.55
N ALA A 88 18.50 59.40 7.76
CA ALA A 88 18.66 60.65 8.51
C ALA A 88 18.04 60.55 9.92
N SER A 89 18.90 60.81 10.92
CA SER A 89 18.66 61.57 12.16
C SER A 89 17.70 61.06 13.25
N LEU A 90 18.31 60.78 14.42
CA LEU A 90 17.70 60.62 15.75
C LEU A 90 17.03 61.93 16.23
N PRO A 91 16.05 61.85 17.16
CA PRO A 91 16.40 62.04 18.57
C PRO A 91 15.74 61.04 19.53
N SER A 92 16.36 60.93 20.71
CA SER A 92 15.98 60.18 21.91
C SER A 92 14.67 60.62 22.55
N THR A 93 13.97 59.68 23.23
CA THR A 93 13.64 59.72 24.67
C THR A 93 12.79 58.51 25.08
N ASP A 94 13.31 57.77 26.06
CA ASP A 94 12.72 57.25 27.30
C ASP A 94 11.36 56.52 27.37
N ASP A 95 11.40 55.48 28.21
CA ASP A 95 10.38 54.90 29.09
C ASP A 95 9.11 54.26 28.49
N ALA A 96 8.97 52.94 28.66
CA ALA A 96 8.23 52.39 29.80
C ALA A 96 8.00 50.87 29.68
N SER A 97 8.30 50.20 30.80
CA SER A 97 7.72 48.95 31.31
C SER A 97 6.35 48.56 30.75
N LEU A 98 6.11 47.25 30.52
CA LEU A 98 4.94 46.57 31.10
C LEU A 98 5.00 45.03 31.05
N ASP A 99 4.62 44.50 32.21
CA ASP A 99 4.42 43.13 32.67
C ASP A 99 3.70 42.16 31.72
N THR A 100 4.16 40.92 31.78
CA THR A 100 3.48 39.71 31.29
C THR A 100 2.68 39.08 32.43
N ARG A 101 1.35 38.91 32.27
CA ARG A 101 0.56 38.01 33.11
C ARG A 101 -0.35 37.10 32.29
N VAL A 102 -0.16 35.82 32.58
CA VAL A 102 -0.92 34.63 32.22
C VAL A 102 -2.27 34.63 32.95
N MET A 103 -3.35 34.21 32.27
CA MET A 103 -4.54 33.67 32.93
C MET A 103 -5.15 32.50 32.14
N SER A 104 -5.42 31.43 32.89
CA SER A 104 -6.14 30.21 32.53
C SER A 104 -7.68 30.42 32.45
N PRO A 105 -8.44 29.48 31.85
CA PRO A 105 -9.90 29.60 31.72
C PRO A 105 -10.68 28.82 32.77
N SER A 106 -11.85 29.35 33.14
CA SER A 106 -12.89 28.65 33.92
C SER A 106 -14.29 28.95 33.41
N SER A 107 -15.02 27.86 33.14
CA SER A 107 -16.46 27.57 33.12
C SER A 107 -17.51 28.66 33.43
N CYS A 108 -18.65 28.65 32.70
CA CYS A 108 -19.99 28.21 33.19
C CYS A 108 -21.20 28.85 32.46
N CYS A 109 -22.21 28.00 32.22
CA CYS A 109 -23.66 28.19 32.40
C CYS A 109 -24.60 28.81 31.34
N SER A 110 -25.75 28.13 31.29
CA SER A 110 -26.96 28.20 30.47
C SER A 110 -27.87 29.42 30.69
N SER A 111 -28.75 29.71 29.73
CA SER A 111 -30.13 30.18 29.96
C SER A 111 -30.98 30.16 28.68
N GLU A 112 -32.20 29.62 28.80
CA GLU A 112 -33.32 29.72 27.84
C GLU A 112 -33.99 31.12 27.89
N PRO A 113 -34.82 31.47 26.88
CA PRO A 113 -35.91 32.41 27.08
C PRO A 113 -37.32 31.90 26.64
N PRO A 114 -38.40 32.58 27.05
CA PRO A 114 -39.78 32.07 27.09
C PRO A 114 -40.68 32.54 25.93
N GLY A 115 -41.88 31.97 25.82
CA GLY A 115 -42.73 31.99 24.61
C GLY A 115 -43.98 32.90 24.55
N ALA A 116 -44.88 32.46 23.65
CA ALA A 116 -46.28 32.86 23.36
C ALA A 116 -46.54 33.99 22.32
N PRO A 117 -47.76 34.13 21.74
CA PRO A 117 -48.65 33.10 21.13
C PRO A 117 -49.35 33.51 19.79
N GLY A 118 -49.80 32.51 19.01
CA GLY A 118 -51.11 32.43 18.30
C GLY A 118 -51.42 33.27 17.05
N ARG A 119 -51.72 32.62 15.90
CA ARG A 119 -53.00 32.75 15.13
C ARG A 119 -53.07 31.86 13.87
N SER A 120 -54.32 31.55 13.57
CA SER A 120 -55.00 30.73 12.55
C SER A 120 -54.67 30.88 11.04
N SER A 121 -54.70 29.71 10.36
CA SER A 121 -55.30 29.37 9.04
C SER A 121 -55.08 30.25 7.80
N VAL A 122 -54.54 29.67 6.70
CA VAL A 122 -55.09 29.68 5.31
C VAL A 122 -54.49 28.51 4.51
N SER A 123 -55.29 27.92 3.64
CA SER A 123 -55.03 26.79 2.72
C SER A 123 -54.20 27.15 1.47
N SER A 124 -53.92 26.10 0.66
CA SER A 124 -53.37 26.09 -0.72
C SER A 124 -51.85 25.93 -0.74
N GLY A 125 -51.24 24.88 -1.30
CA GLY A 125 -51.56 24.20 -2.55
C GLY A 125 -50.39 24.45 -3.49
N GLY A 126 -49.53 23.46 -3.73
CA GLY A 126 -48.37 23.61 -4.61
C GLY A 126 -47.34 22.51 -4.36
N GLY A 127 -47.52 21.38 -5.05
CA GLY A 127 -46.58 20.28 -5.03
C GLY A 127 -45.25 20.66 -5.69
N PHE A 128 -44.17 20.36 -5.00
CA PHE A 128 -42.86 20.15 -5.60
C PHE A 128 -42.40 18.76 -5.17
N ALA A 129 -42.12 17.92 -6.17
CA ALA A 129 -41.60 16.59 -5.99
C ALA A 129 -40.18 16.67 -5.42
N GLU A 130 -40.06 16.42 -4.12
CA GLU A 130 -38.80 16.16 -3.44
C GLU A 130 -38.37 14.73 -3.78
N VAL A 131 -37.37 14.60 -4.63
CA VAL A 131 -36.70 13.32 -4.91
C VAL A 131 -35.80 13.01 -3.72
N GLN A 132 -36.36 12.34 -2.72
CA GLN A 132 -35.58 11.66 -1.69
C GLN A 132 -34.90 10.44 -2.31
N ALA A 133 -33.59 10.55 -2.51
CA ALA A 133 -32.74 9.41 -2.80
C ALA A 133 -32.64 8.54 -1.54
N HIS A 134 -33.58 7.61 -1.39
CA HIS A 134 -33.47 6.52 -0.43
C HIS A 134 -32.32 5.60 -0.84
N SER A 135 -31.22 5.64 -0.08
CA SER A 135 -30.23 4.57 -0.02
C SER A 135 -30.85 3.36 0.70
N ALA A 136 -31.64 2.60 -0.05
CA ALA A 136 -32.23 1.35 0.43
C ALA A 136 -32.11 0.28 -0.65
N PHE A 137 -30.91 -0.29 -0.82
CA PHE A 137 -30.78 -1.61 -1.46
C PHE A 137 -29.45 -2.28 -1.13
N SER A 138 -29.45 -3.13 -0.09
CA SER A 138 -28.66 -4.37 -0.02
C SER A 138 -29.10 -5.19 1.21
N ARG A 139 -30.27 -5.80 1.12
CA ARG A 139 -30.52 -7.09 1.77
C ARG A 139 -30.53 -8.14 0.67
N GLY A 140 -29.33 -8.54 0.24
CA GLY A 140 -29.10 -9.66 -0.64
C GLY A 140 -28.62 -10.85 0.17
N HIS A 141 -29.43 -11.90 0.19
CA HIS A 141 -29.18 -13.22 0.76
C HIS A 141 -27.70 -13.65 0.79
N GLN A 142 -27.11 -13.76 1.99
CA GLN A 142 -26.03 -14.71 2.22
C GLN A 142 -26.65 -16.11 2.27
N SER A 143 -26.67 -16.81 1.14
CA SER A 143 -26.91 -18.25 1.12
C SER A 143 -25.65 -18.94 1.65
N LEU A 144 -25.67 -19.29 2.93
CA LEU A 144 -24.70 -20.18 3.56
C LEU A 144 -24.79 -21.56 2.90
N THR A 145 -24.05 -21.76 1.82
CA THR A 145 -23.59 -23.08 1.38
C THR A 145 -22.09 -23.17 1.65
N GLN A 146 -21.73 -23.16 2.93
CA GLN A 146 -20.42 -23.65 3.38
C GLN A 146 -20.41 -25.18 3.25
N GLY A 147 -20.23 -25.66 2.03
CA GLY A 147 -19.69 -27.00 1.81
C GLY A 147 -18.19 -26.91 2.05
N ALA A 148 -17.73 -27.37 3.22
CA ALA A 148 -16.31 -27.61 3.42
C ALA A 148 -15.84 -28.57 2.32
N CYS A 149 -15.06 -28.07 1.36
CA CYS A 149 -14.22 -28.93 0.52
C CYS A 149 -13.09 -29.47 1.42
N LEU A 150 -13.45 -30.39 2.32
CA LEU A 150 -12.49 -31.27 2.96
C LEU A 150 -11.90 -32.12 1.83
N SER A 151 -10.59 -31.97 1.65
CA SER A 151 -9.79 -32.68 0.66
C SER A 151 -10.09 -34.17 0.69
N ALA A 152 -10.72 -34.69 -0.38
CA ALA A 152 -10.98 -36.10 -0.53
C ALA A 152 -9.67 -36.83 -0.86
N ARG A 153 -9.32 -37.82 -0.03
CA ARG A 153 -8.17 -38.71 -0.23
C ARG A 153 -8.26 -39.42 -1.59
N PRO A 154 -7.18 -39.48 -2.40
CA PRO A 154 -7.17 -40.28 -3.61
C PRO A 154 -6.99 -41.76 -3.24
N ALA A 155 -8.05 -42.55 -3.41
CA ALA A 155 -7.94 -44.00 -3.40
C ALA A 155 -7.28 -44.47 -4.72
N PHE A 156 -6.07 -45.02 -4.63
CA PHE A 156 -5.40 -45.68 -5.74
C PHE A 156 -6.22 -46.90 -6.17
N SER A 157 -6.91 -46.80 -7.32
CA SER A 157 -7.48 -47.94 -8.03
C SER A 157 -6.87 -48.06 -9.42
N ARG A 158 -6.60 -49.31 -9.78
CA ARG A 158 -5.75 -49.76 -10.88
C ARG A 158 -6.42 -49.63 -12.25
N HIS A 159 -5.57 -49.33 -13.24
CA HIS A 159 -5.67 -49.64 -14.68
C HIS A 159 -6.99 -49.32 -15.40
N SER A 160 -7.01 -48.23 -16.16
CA SER A 160 -7.92 -48.05 -17.30
C SER A 160 -7.31 -47.11 -18.35
N SER A 161 -7.63 -47.42 -19.61
CA SER A 161 -7.13 -47.01 -20.91
C SER A 161 -6.84 -45.51 -21.18
N PRO A 162 -6.03 -45.17 -22.21
CA PRO A 162 -5.77 -43.80 -22.66
C PRO A 162 -6.99 -43.22 -23.41
N GLY A 163 -8.07 -42.96 -22.69
CA GLY A 163 -9.20 -42.17 -23.15
C GLY A 163 -9.04 -40.73 -22.69
N SER A 164 -9.25 -39.77 -23.60
CA SER A 164 -9.23 -38.32 -23.38
C SER A 164 -9.72 -37.94 -21.98
N VAL A 165 -8.78 -37.55 -21.12
CA VAL A 165 -9.05 -37.12 -19.76
C VAL A 165 -9.75 -35.77 -19.87
N VAL A 166 -11.08 -35.79 -19.87
CA VAL A 166 -11.88 -34.61 -19.56
C VAL A 166 -11.56 -34.28 -18.11
N ALA A 167 -10.49 -33.50 -17.90
CA ALA A 167 -10.11 -33.00 -16.59
C ALA A 167 -11.36 -32.37 -15.98
N SER A 168 -11.89 -33.00 -14.93
CA SER A 168 -13.16 -32.58 -14.36
C SER A 168 -13.02 -31.13 -13.91
N ARG A 169 -14.00 -30.27 -14.24
CA ARG A 169 -14.00 -28.84 -13.87
C ARG A 169 -13.82 -28.60 -12.37
N ALA A 170 -14.13 -29.59 -11.53
CA ALA A 170 -13.87 -29.53 -10.09
C ALA A 170 -12.37 -29.35 -9.76
N ALA A 171 -11.47 -29.86 -10.62
CA ALA A 171 -10.03 -29.68 -10.46
C ALA A 171 -9.56 -28.25 -10.78
N SER A 172 -10.24 -27.47 -11.62
CA SER A 172 -9.78 -26.09 -11.89
C SER A 172 -9.96 -25.16 -10.70
N ASP A 173 -10.93 -25.47 -9.84
CA ASP A 173 -11.32 -24.69 -8.68
C ASP A 173 -10.40 -24.88 -7.47
N CYS A 174 -9.53 -25.90 -7.45
CA CYS A 174 -8.56 -26.06 -6.35
C CYS A 174 -7.26 -25.26 -6.56
N HIS A 175 -7.04 -24.74 -7.76
CA HIS A 175 -5.81 -24.02 -8.14
C HIS A 175 -5.96 -22.48 -8.12
N PHE A 176 -7.02 -21.94 -7.51
CA PHE A 176 -7.25 -20.47 -7.50
C PHE A 176 -6.16 -19.70 -6.76
N SER A 177 -5.49 -20.33 -5.79
CA SER A 177 -4.44 -19.74 -4.98
C SER A 177 -3.06 -19.83 -5.63
N GLU A 178 -2.93 -20.43 -6.81
CA GLU A 178 -1.65 -20.47 -7.52
C GLU A 178 -1.30 -19.06 -8.02
N PRO A 179 0.00 -18.69 -8.07
CA PRO A 179 0.44 -17.39 -8.57
C PRO A 179 -0.05 -17.06 -9.99
N ALA A 180 -0.19 -18.06 -10.85
CA ALA A 180 -0.72 -17.89 -12.21
C ALA A 180 -2.23 -17.63 -12.26
N GLN A 181 -2.93 -17.75 -11.14
CA GLN A 181 -4.39 -17.64 -11.01
C GLN A 181 -4.82 -16.57 -10.02
N THR A 182 -3.86 -15.89 -9.39
CA THR A 182 -4.07 -14.82 -8.42
C THR A 182 -3.56 -13.51 -9.01
N LEU A 183 -4.37 -12.46 -8.89
CA LEU A 183 -4.04 -11.09 -9.26
C LEU A 183 -4.12 -10.22 -8.00
N ILE A 184 -3.09 -9.41 -7.74
CA ILE A 184 -3.01 -8.58 -6.54
C ILE A 184 -2.89 -7.11 -6.97
N PHE A 185 -3.80 -6.29 -6.46
CA PHE A 185 -3.78 -4.84 -6.56
C PHE A 185 -3.42 -4.24 -5.21
N LEU A 186 -2.41 -3.39 -5.19
CA LEU A 186 -1.96 -2.64 -4.03
C LEU A 186 -2.10 -1.15 -4.34
N ASP A 187 -2.63 -0.36 -3.43
CA ASP A 187 -2.47 1.09 -3.50
C ASP A 187 -1.05 1.51 -3.04
N TRP A 188 -0.64 2.72 -3.40
CA TRP A 188 0.65 3.28 -3.00
C TRP A 188 0.54 4.19 -1.76
N ASP A 189 -0.32 5.21 -1.82
CA ASP A 189 -0.34 6.32 -0.87
C ASP A 189 -1.00 5.89 0.45
N ASP A 190 -0.33 6.11 1.58
CA ASP A 190 -0.73 5.64 2.92
C ASP A 190 -1.02 4.12 3.05
N THR A 191 -0.73 3.35 2.00
CA THR A 191 -0.84 1.89 1.93
C THR A 191 0.54 1.23 1.94
N LEU A 192 1.40 1.59 0.98
CA LEU A 192 2.79 1.12 0.88
C LEU A 192 3.77 2.21 1.29
N PHE A 193 3.47 3.46 0.94
CA PHE A 193 4.28 4.64 1.21
C PHE A 193 3.52 5.60 2.13
N PRO A 194 4.08 6.02 3.27
CA PRO A 194 3.37 6.84 4.25
C PRO A 194 3.38 8.32 3.85
N THR A 195 2.62 8.63 2.81
CA THR A 195 2.50 9.96 2.21
C THR A 195 2.11 11.01 3.25
N THR A 196 1.10 10.75 4.08
CA THR A 196 0.64 11.71 5.09
C THR A 196 1.71 11.98 6.15
N GLU A 197 2.43 10.94 6.61
CA GLU A 197 3.50 11.12 7.60
C GLU A 197 4.67 11.93 7.02
N ILE A 198 5.15 11.56 5.83
CA ILE A 198 6.34 12.16 5.23
C ILE A 198 6.06 13.58 4.70
N VAL A 199 4.96 13.76 3.97
CA VAL A 199 4.67 15.03 3.30
C VAL A 199 4.04 16.01 4.28
N ASP A 200 2.96 15.61 4.95
CA ASP A 200 2.16 16.55 5.74
C ASP A 200 2.75 16.75 7.15
N ARG A 201 3.10 15.67 7.85
CA ARG A 201 3.59 15.78 9.24
C ARG A 201 5.06 16.20 9.30
N TRP A 202 5.92 15.64 8.45
CA TRP A 202 7.35 15.98 8.45
C TRP A 202 7.69 17.21 7.60
N GLY A 203 6.77 17.65 6.74
CA GLY A 203 6.95 18.78 5.83
C GLY A 203 7.98 18.50 4.73
N VAL A 204 8.13 17.25 4.30
CA VAL A 204 9.11 16.89 3.27
C VAL A 204 8.49 17.03 1.90
N SER A 205 9.04 17.94 1.09
CA SER A 205 8.65 18.07 -0.31
C SER A 205 9.34 16.98 -1.15
N ILE A 206 8.55 16.22 -1.89
CA ILE A 206 8.98 15.20 -2.84
C ILE A 206 9.02 15.83 -4.25
N GLY A 207 10.06 15.51 -5.02
CA GLY A 207 10.28 16.04 -6.38
C GLY A 207 11.41 17.08 -6.49
N GLY A 208 11.84 17.31 -7.74
CA GLY A 208 12.95 18.20 -8.10
C GLY A 208 14.34 17.53 -8.07
N GLU A 209 15.42 18.30 -8.26
CA GLU A 209 16.82 17.83 -8.23
C GLU A 209 17.31 17.51 -6.80
N ARG A 210 16.44 16.98 -5.94
CA ARG A 210 16.79 16.61 -4.57
C ARG A 210 17.34 15.18 -4.57
N GLY A 211 18.47 15.01 -3.89
CA GLY A 211 19.03 13.68 -3.63
C GLY A 211 18.19 12.87 -2.63
N PRO A 212 18.71 11.70 -2.19
CA PRO A 212 18.07 10.89 -1.17
C PRO A 212 17.75 11.69 0.10
N TYR A 213 16.60 11.40 0.70
CA TYR A 213 16.17 12.02 1.93
C TYR A 213 17.12 11.67 3.08
N VAL A 214 17.56 12.70 3.81
CA VAL A 214 18.39 12.53 5.01
C VAL A 214 17.49 12.68 6.24
N PRO A 215 17.35 11.64 7.08
CA PRO A 215 16.57 11.72 8.32
C PRO A 215 17.15 12.79 9.27
N LYS A 216 16.28 13.54 9.94
CA LYS A 216 16.62 14.60 10.91
C LYS A 216 17.21 14.07 12.22
N GLY A 217 17.05 12.77 12.51
CA GLY A 217 17.54 12.16 13.74
C GLY A 217 17.54 10.63 13.71
N PRO A 218 18.15 9.98 14.73
CA PRO A 218 18.34 8.53 14.77
C PRO A 218 17.03 7.75 14.86
N GLU A 219 16.03 8.26 15.58
CA GLU A 219 14.71 7.63 15.69
C GLU A 219 13.99 7.59 14.33
N GLN A 220 14.01 8.72 13.61
CA GLN A 220 13.43 8.81 12.28
C GLN A 220 14.14 7.89 11.28
N ALA A 221 15.47 7.80 11.36
CA ALA A 221 16.27 6.89 10.55
C ALA A 221 15.91 5.42 10.84
N ALA A 222 15.75 5.06 12.11
CA ALA A 222 15.39 3.70 12.51
C ALA A 222 13.99 3.29 11.98
N TRP A 223 12.99 4.17 12.10
CA TRP A 223 11.66 3.87 11.57
C TRP A 223 11.62 3.82 10.04
N LEU A 224 12.39 4.67 9.35
CA LEU A 224 12.52 4.59 7.90
C LEU A 224 13.12 3.26 7.48
N GLU A 225 14.16 2.79 8.17
CA GLU A 225 14.77 1.51 7.86
C GLU A 225 13.82 0.33 8.11
N GLN A 226 13.07 0.34 9.22
CA GLN A 226 12.05 -0.68 9.48
C GLN A 226 10.95 -0.68 8.42
N TRP A 227 10.44 0.50 8.04
CA TRP A 227 9.44 0.61 6.97
C TRP A 227 9.99 0.08 5.64
N ARG A 228 11.22 0.42 5.27
CA ARG A 228 11.87 -0.09 4.05
C ARG A 228 11.90 -1.61 4.05
N LEU A 229 12.42 -2.21 5.12
CA LEU A 229 12.49 -3.66 5.25
C LEU A 229 11.10 -4.31 5.16
N ALA A 230 10.11 -3.76 5.88
CA ALA A 230 8.75 -4.25 5.87
C ALA A 230 8.11 -4.17 4.47
N CYS A 231 8.25 -3.03 3.78
CA CYS A 231 7.71 -2.80 2.44
C CYS A 231 8.35 -3.72 1.40
N ARG A 232 9.67 -3.90 1.43
CA ARG A 232 10.38 -4.84 0.56
C ARG A 232 9.91 -6.27 0.78
N ASN A 233 9.85 -6.71 2.05
CA ASN A 233 9.42 -8.07 2.39
C ASN A 233 7.97 -8.31 1.94
N TYR A 234 7.09 -7.34 2.16
CA TYR A 234 5.70 -7.43 1.74
C TYR A 234 5.56 -7.53 0.21
N LEU A 235 6.23 -6.66 -0.55
CA LEU A 235 6.17 -6.70 -2.02
C LEU A 235 6.80 -7.97 -2.59
N GLN A 236 7.91 -8.46 -2.03
CA GLN A 236 8.49 -9.75 -2.41
C GLN A 236 7.50 -10.88 -2.15
N ARG A 237 6.82 -10.87 -1.00
CA ARG A 237 5.79 -11.85 -0.67
C ARG A 237 4.62 -11.78 -1.63
N ALA A 238 4.11 -10.60 -1.93
CA ALA A 238 3.02 -10.40 -2.89
C ALA A 238 3.38 -10.91 -4.29
N CYS A 239 4.58 -10.59 -4.78
CA CYS A 239 5.06 -11.09 -6.08
C CYS A 239 5.31 -12.61 -6.08
N SER A 240 5.66 -13.21 -4.94
CA SER A 240 5.77 -14.68 -4.84
C SER A 240 4.41 -15.38 -4.90
N MET A 241 3.33 -14.70 -4.52
CA MET A 241 1.97 -15.23 -4.49
C MET A 241 1.16 -14.89 -5.75
N SER A 242 1.69 -14.05 -6.64
CA SER A 242 1.01 -13.60 -7.85
C SER A 242 2.02 -13.35 -8.97
N ASN A 243 1.76 -13.92 -10.15
CA ASN A 243 2.54 -13.62 -11.35
C ASN A 243 2.30 -12.19 -11.87
N ASN A 244 1.28 -11.50 -11.34
CA ASN A 244 0.95 -10.15 -11.70
C ASN A 244 0.53 -9.37 -10.44
N CYS A 245 1.50 -8.77 -9.77
CA CYS A 245 1.27 -7.83 -8.69
C CYS A 245 1.28 -6.42 -9.28
N CYS A 246 0.25 -5.62 -9.02
CA CYS A 246 0.11 -4.28 -9.59
C CYS A 246 -0.03 -3.25 -8.46
N ILE A 247 0.85 -2.25 -8.44
CA ILE A 247 0.67 -1.03 -7.64
C ILE A 247 -0.19 -0.09 -8.46
N VAL A 248 -1.45 0.10 -8.07
CA VAL A 248 -2.39 0.98 -8.77
C VAL A 248 -2.57 2.24 -7.93
N THR A 249 -2.08 3.39 -8.39
CA THR A 249 -2.16 4.67 -7.65
C THR A 249 -3.00 5.71 -8.41
N ASN A 250 -3.68 6.59 -7.68
CA ASN A 250 -4.32 7.79 -8.23
C ASN A 250 -3.36 8.99 -8.36
N ALA A 251 -2.11 8.85 -7.93
CA ALA A 251 -1.10 9.87 -8.15
C ALA A 251 -0.82 10.08 -9.65
N ARG A 252 -0.05 11.13 -9.96
CA ARG A 252 0.45 11.39 -11.31
C ARG A 252 1.88 10.89 -11.43
N ARG A 253 2.28 10.46 -12.62
CA ARG A 253 3.69 10.22 -12.91
C ARG A 253 4.48 11.53 -12.73
N PRO A 254 5.72 11.50 -12.19
CA PRO A 254 6.49 10.32 -11.75
C PRO A 254 6.45 10.07 -10.23
N TRP A 255 5.32 10.29 -9.56
CA TRP A 255 5.22 10.26 -8.08
C TRP A 255 5.86 9.04 -7.41
N VAL A 256 5.55 7.83 -7.88
CA VAL A 256 6.09 6.60 -7.28
C VAL A 256 7.60 6.54 -7.46
N ASP A 257 8.08 6.85 -8.68
CA ASP A 257 9.50 6.84 -9.03
C ASP A 257 10.28 7.87 -8.19
N GLU A 258 9.70 9.06 -7.95
CA GLU A 258 10.28 10.09 -7.09
C GLU A 258 10.31 9.69 -5.61
N CYS A 259 9.26 9.04 -5.12
CA CYS A 259 9.22 8.50 -3.76
C CYS A 259 10.31 7.43 -3.56
N LEU A 260 10.46 6.51 -4.53
CA LEU A 260 11.50 5.47 -4.50
C LEU A 260 12.89 6.08 -4.51
N ALA A 261 13.18 6.96 -5.47
CA ALA A 261 14.50 7.60 -5.57
C ALA A 261 14.88 8.39 -4.31
N CYS A 262 13.90 9.04 -3.67
CA CYS A 262 14.17 9.86 -2.50
C CYS A 262 14.26 9.04 -1.20
N PHE A 263 13.35 8.08 -0.98
CA PHE A 263 13.23 7.42 0.32
C PHE A 263 13.63 5.96 0.32
N PHE A 264 13.60 5.27 -0.81
CA PHE A 264 13.84 3.83 -0.87
C PHE A 264 14.47 3.37 -2.21
N PRO A 265 15.68 3.83 -2.53
CA PRO A 265 16.31 3.55 -3.82
C PRO A 265 16.56 2.06 -4.05
N GLU A 266 16.77 1.27 -3.00
CA GLU A 266 16.98 -0.18 -3.09
C GLU A 266 15.72 -0.94 -3.54
N LEU A 267 14.52 -0.37 -3.32
CA LEU A 267 13.27 -0.97 -3.78
C LEU A 267 13.06 -0.78 -5.28
N GLN A 268 13.71 0.20 -5.90
CA GLN A 268 13.64 0.43 -7.35
C GLN A 268 14.06 -0.84 -8.13
N GLU A 269 15.10 -1.53 -7.67
CA GLU A 269 15.54 -2.80 -8.28
C GLU A 269 14.42 -3.86 -8.25
N LEU A 270 13.67 -3.95 -7.15
CA LEU A 270 12.56 -4.89 -7.03
C LEU A 270 11.40 -4.53 -7.98
N VAL A 271 11.08 -3.24 -8.11
CA VAL A 271 10.01 -2.74 -8.99
C VAL A 271 10.36 -2.93 -10.47
N ASP A 272 11.61 -2.68 -10.84
CA ASP A 272 12.07 -2.77 -12.24
C ASP A 272 12.37 -4.20 -12.69
N LYS A 273 12.60 -5.13 -11.76
CA LYS A 273 12.91 -6.52 -12.06
C LYS A 273 11.74 -7.22 -12.78
N PRO A 274 12.00 -8.10 -13.76
CA PRO A 274 10.97 -8.98 -14.31
C PRO A 274 10.29 -9.82 -13.22
N GLY A 275 8.95 -9.74 -13.15
CA GLY A 275 8.16 -10.36 -12.09
C GLY A 275 8.04 -9.54 -10.81
N GLY A 276 8.62 -8.34 -10.77
CA GLY A 276 8.35 -7.31 -9.76
C GLY A 276 6.96 -6.69 -9.91
N PRO A 277 6.53 -5.88 -8.94
CA PRO A 277 5.24 -5.23 -8.98
C PRO A 277 5.19 -4.18 -10.09
N ARG A 278 4.15 -4.21 -10.92
CA ARG A 278 3.96 -3.23 -11.98
C ARG A 278 3.25 -1.98 -11.45
N VAL A 279 3.80 -0.80 -11.71
CA VAL A 279 3.17 0.48 -11.34
C VAL A 279 2.19 0.95 -12.42
N VAL A 280 0.95 1.22 -12.02
CA VAL A 280 -0.16 1.66 -12.87
C VAL A 280 -0.75 2.96 -12.33
N TYR A 281 -0.60 4.04 -13.10
CA TYR A 281 -1.21 5.34 -12.79
C TYR A 281 -2.65 5.39 -13.30
N ALA A 282 -3.62 5.38 -12.39
CA ALA A 282 -5.03 5.14 -12.69
C ALA A 282 -5.64 6.21 -13.62
N HIS A 283 -5.29 7.48 -13.44
CA HIS A 283 -5.76 8.57 -14.29
C HIS A 283 -5.31 8.45 -15.75
N GLU A 284 -4.10 7.91 -16.00
CA GLU A 284 -3.59 7.66 -17.35
C GLU A 284 -4.43 6.58 -18.04
N SER A 285 -4.79 5.53 -17.31
CA SER A 285 -5.66 4.45 -17.80
C SER A 285 -7.05 4.97 -18.18
N LEU A 286 -7.65 5.82 -17.33
CA LEU A 286 -8.94 6.45 -17.62
C LEU A 286 -8.87 7.36 -18.85
N ALA A 287 -7.83 8.17 -18.97
CA ALA A 287 -7.61 9.04 -20.13
C ALA A 287 -7.44 8.23 -21.43
N ALA A 288 -6.67 7.15 -21.40
CA ALA A 288 -6.48 6.24 -22.53
C ALA A 288 -7.79 5.57 -22.96
N SER A 289 -8.60 5.10 -22.01
CA SER A 289 -9.92 4.51 -22.29
C SER A 289 -10.87 5.51 -22.96
N LYS A 290 -10.90 6.77 -22.49
CA LYS A 290 -11.73 7.83 -23.09
C LYS A 290 -11.35 8.11 -24.54
N ARG A 291 -10.06 8.05 -24.90
CA ARG A 291 -9.57 8.24 -26.28
C ARG A 291 -10.01 7.12 -27.24
N ARG A 292 -10.16 5.89 -26.74
CA ARG A 292 -10.55 4.72 -27.55
C ARG A 292 -12.04 4.63 -27.87
N SER A 293 -12.89 5.41 -27.21
CA SER A 293 -14.33 5.44 -27.45
C SER A 293 -14.82 6.74 -28.12
N PRO A 294 -14.33 7.10 -29.33
CA PRO A 294 -14.79 8.29 -30.05
C PRO A 294 -16.21 8.15 -30.64
N ARG A 295 -16.89 7.02 -30.40
CA ARG A 295 -18.12 6.64 -31.10
C ARG A 295 -19.43 7.20 -30.54
N SER A 296 -19.40 7.96 -29.43
CA SER A 296 -20.55 8.82 -29.13
C SER A 296 -20.39 10.11 -29.94
N GLY A 297 -21.00 10.16 -31.12
CA GLY A 297 -21.00 11.32 -32.03
C GLY A 297 -21.61 12.61 -31.45
N LEU A 298 -21.98 12.59 -30.17
CA LEU A 298 -22.38 13.77 -29.42
C LEU A 298 -21.11 14.41 -28.83
N ARG A 299 -20.47 15.28 -29.61
CA ARG A 299 -19.47 16.21 -29.08
C ARG A 299 -20.09 16.96 -27.90
N PRO A 300 -19.50 16.94 -26.69
CA PRO A 300 -19.98 17.77 -25.58
C PRO A 300 -19.73 19.25 -25.91
N LEU A 301 -20.64 19.89 -26.65
CA LEU A 301 -20.56 21.30 -27.06
C LEU A 301 -20.78 22.30 -25.90
N LEU A 302 -20.76 21.85 -24.65
CA LEU A 302 -21.24 22.65 -23.51
C LEU A 302 -20.31 22.71 -22.28
N LYS A 303 -19.08 22.19 -22.34
CA LYS A 303 -18.20 22.11 -21.14
C LYS A 303 -17.12 23.19 -21.01
N SER A 304 -17.23 24.33 -21.70
CA SER A 304 -16.18 25.37 -21.64
C SER A 304 -16.57 26.62 -20.82
N ARG A 305 -17.73 26.62 -20.16
CA ARG A 305 -18.31 27.75 -19.42
C ARG A 305 -17.75 28.02 -18.02
N TRP A 306 -18.06 27.08 -17.13
CA TRP A 306 -17.99 27.26 -15.69
C TRP A 306 -17.52 25.95 -15.09
N VAL A 307 -16.23 25.87 -14.75
CA VAL A 307 -15.72 24.77 -13.92
C VAL A 307 -16.12 25.12 -12.49
N LEU A 308 -17.33 24.71 -12.11
CA LEU A 308 -17.68 24.73 -10.69
C LEU A 308 -16.68 23.80 -9.96
N PRO A 309 -16.22 24.18 -8.74
CA PRO A 309 -15.46 23.28 -7.90
C PRO A 309 -16.22 21.96 -7.75
N LYS A 310 -15.55 20.84 -7.99
CA LYS A 310 -16.15 19.52 -7.81
C LYS A 310 -16.48 19.29 -6.35
N THR A 311 -17.59 18.61 -6.09
CA THR A 311 -17.89 18.15 -4.72
C THR A 311 -16.93 17.01 -4.32
N ALA A 312 -16.80 16.75 -3.02
CA ALA A 312 -15.98 15.64 -2.53
C ALA A 312 -16.46 14.28 -3.08
N GLU A 313 -17.78 14.11 -3.24
CA GLU A 313 -18.40 12.92 -3.84
C GLU A 313 -18.03 12.78 -5.32
N GLU A 314 -18.05 13.87 -6.09
CA GLU A 314 -17.62 13.85 -7.49
C GLU A 314 -16.14 13.50 -7.64
N VAL A 315 -15.28 14.03 -6.74
CA VAL A 315 -13.85 13.67 -6.70
C VAL A 315 -13.68 12.19 -6.38
N ALA A 316 -14.36 11.67 -5.36
CA ALA A 316 -14.31 10.26 -5.00
C ALA A 316 -14.80 9.35 -6.14
N SER A 317 -15.88 9.72 -6.83
CA SER A 317 -16.39 9.01 -8.00
C SER A 317 -15.39 9.01 -9.16
N ASP A 318 -14.71 10.11 -9.42
CA ASP A 318 -13.67 10.20 -10.45
C ASP A 318 -12.45 9.32 -10.12
N LEU A 319 -12.02 9.31 -8.86
CA LEU A 319 -10.93 8.47 -8.36
C LEU A 319 -11.29 6.98 -8.46
N THR A 320 -12.50 6.60 -8.04
CA THR A 320 -13.04 5.25 -8.16
C THR A 320 -13.09 4.81 -9.62
N SER A 321 -13.60 5.68 -10.50
CA SER A 321 -13.68 5.41 -11.93
C SER A 321 -12.30 5.19 -12.56
N ALA A 322 -11.29 5.96 -12.13
CA ALA A 322 -9.92 5.81 -12.59
C ALA A 322 -9.33 4.46 -12.16
N LYS A 323 -9.45 4.11 -10.88
CA LYS A 323 -9.01 2.83 -10.32
C LYS A 323 -9.69 1.65 -10.99
N TYR A 324 -11.02 1.71 -11.18
CA TYR A 324 -11.78 0.67 -11.88
C TYR A 324 -11.26 0.42 -13.29
N VAL A 325 -11.03 1.48 -14.08
CA VAL A 325 -10.51 1.32 -15.46
C VAL A 325 -9.12 0.71 -15.47
N ALA A 326 -8.24 1.12 -14.55
CA ALA A 326 -6.91 0.55 -14.40
C ALA A 326 -6.97 -0.94 -14.01
N MET A 327 -7.65 -1.28 -12.91
CA MET A 327 -7.82 -2.64 -12.42
C MET A 327 -8.48 -3.55 -13.48
N ARG A 328 -9.51 -3.06 -14.18
CA ARG A 328 -10.15 -3.81 -15.27
C ARG A 328 -9.19 -4.11 -16.41
N THR A 329 -8.37 -3.14 -16.80
CA THR A 329 -7.40 -3.31 -17.89
C THR A 329 -6.36 -4.36 -17.52
N GLU A 330 -5.85 -4.30 -16.30
CA GLU A 330 -4.89 -5.28 -15.78
C GLU A 330 -5.48 -6.68 -15.63
N ALA A 331 -6.68 -6.79 -15.08
CA ALA A 331 -7.37 -8.06 -14.93
C ALA A 331 -7.71 -8.68 -16.29
N ALA A 332 -8.16 -7.87 -17.26
CA ALA A 332 -8.38 -8.33 -18.63
C ALA A 332 -7.08 -8.83 -19.27
N ALA A 333 -5.97 -8.09 -19.14
CA ALA A 333 -4.68 -8.54 -19.67
C ALA A 333 -4.23 -9.85 -19.02
N PHE A 334 -4.27 -9.94 -17.69
CA PHE A 334 -3.85 -11.12 -16.93
C PHE A 334 -4.65 -12.38 -17.28
N TYR A 335 -5.98 -12.29 -17.31
CA TYR A 335 -6.86 -13.44 -17.56
C TYR A 335 -7.17 -13.65 -19.05
N SER A 336 -6.41 -13.01 -19.95
CA SER A 336 -6.52 -13.22 -21.41
C SER A 336 -5.34 -13.99 -22.00
N GLN A 337 -4.41 -14.46 -21.16
CA GLN A 337 -3.18 -15.14 -21.60
C GLN A 337 -3.45 -16.45 -22.35
N TYR A 338 -4.56 -17.13 -22.02
CA TYR A 338 -4.96 -18.36 -22.70
C TYR A 338 -6.46 -18.34 -23.05
N PRO A 339 -6.86 -18.95 -24.18
CA PRO A 339 -8.27 -19.15 -24.49
C PRO A 339 -8.98 -19.86 -23.34
N SER A 340 -10.20 -19.40 -23.00
CA SER A 340 -11.05 -19.96 -21.93
C SER A 340 -10.52 -19.85 -20.49
N GLN A 341 -9.50 -19.03 -20.24
CA GLN A 341 -9.07 -18.73 -18.87
C GLN A 341 -10.22 -18.06 -18.09
N SER A 342 -10.50 -18.58 -16.90
CA SER A 342 -11.44 -18.00 -15.94
C SER A 342 -10.72 -17.11 -14.95
N TRP A 343 -11.40 -16.08 -14.46
CA TRP A 343 -10.94 -15.24 -13.37
C TRP A 343 -11.19 -16.00 -12.08
N LYS A 344 -10.13 -16.23 -11.31
CA LYS A 344 -10.20 -17.09 -10.14
C LYS A 344 -10.07 -16.33 -8.84
N ASN A 345 -9.05 -15.49 -8.70
CA ASN A 345 -8.74 -14.86 -7.43
C ASN A 345 -8.19 -13.46 -7.67
N ILE A 346 -8.85 -12.44 -7.11
CA ILE A 346 -8.39 -11.05 -7.18
C ILE A 346 -8.41 -10.45 -5.78
N ILE A 347 -7.29 -9.85 -5.39
CA ILE A 347 -7.08 -9.20 -4.10
C ILE A 347 -6.81 -7.72 -4.33
N SER A 348 -7.46 -6.85 -3.58
CA SER A 348 -7.25 -5.40 -3.58
C SER A 348 -7.03 -4.90 -2.16
N ILE A 349 -5.92 -4.23 -1.93
CA ILE A 349 -5.50 -3.71 -0.62
C ILE A 349 -5.17 -2.23 -0.78
N GLY A 350 -5.83 -1.38 0.01
CA GLY A 350 -5.63 0.08 0.00
C GLY A 350 -6.21 0.73 1.24
N ASP A 351 -5.95 2.01 1.47
CA ASP A 351 -6.40 2.77 2.65
C ASP A 351 -7.71 3.56 2.40
N MET A 352 -8.14 3.64 1.14
CA MET A 352 -9.32 4.39 0.73
C MET A 352 -10.46 3.49 0.24
N LEU A 353 -11.68 4.05 0.25
CA LEU A 353 -12.88 3.31 -0.17
C LEU A 353 -12.96 3.14 -1.69
N TYR A 354 -12.32 4.01 -2.45
CA TYR A 354 -12.41 3.98 -3.91
C TYR A 354 -11.68 2.77 -4.52
N GLU A 355 -10.70 2.16 -3.85
CA GLU A 355 -10.10 0.87 -4.23
C GLU A 355 -11.10 -0.27 -4.08
N ARG A 356 -11.76 -0.32 -2.92
CA ARG A 356 -12.78 -1.31 -2.60
C ARG A 356 -13.93 -1.20 -3.60
N ASP A 357 -14.48 0.01 -3.78
CA ASP A 357 -15.60 0.26 -4.68
C ASP A 357 -15.22 -0.07 -6.13
N ALA A 358 -14.01 0.29 -6.58
CA ALA A 358 -13.52 -0.07 -7.92
C ALA A 358 -13.43 -1.59 -8.12
N MET A 359 -12.99 -2.33 -7.10
CA MET A 359 -12.89 -3.79 -7.14
C MET A 359 -14.26 -4.48 -7.09
N GLN A 360 -15.21 -3.95 -6.30
CA GLN A 360 -16.59 -4.41 -6.29
C GLN A 360 -17.24 -4.18 -7.65
N ASP A 361 -17.07 -3.00 -8.24
CA ASP A 361 -17.55 -2.68 -9.59
C ASP A 361 -16.93 -3.61 -10.64
N LEU A 362 -15.64 -3.93 -10.53
CA LEU A 362 -14.95 -4.88 -11.40
C LEU A 362 -15.60 -6.26 -11.35
N SER A 363 -15.90 -6.73 -10.14
CA SER A 363 -16.51 -8.05 -9.90
C SER A 363 -17.95 -8.11 -10.41
N LEU A 364 -18.75 -7.06 -10.12
CA LEU A 364 -20.16 -6.99 -10.49
C LEU A 364 -20.38 -6.83 -11.99
N ARG A 365 -19.55 -6.04 -12.67
CA ARG A 365 -19.69 -5.76 -14.12
C ARG A 365 -19.11 -6.88 -14.98
N ARG A 366 -18.40 -7.84 -14.38
CA ARG A 366 -17.89 -8.99 -15.11
C ARG A 366 -19.03 -9.93 -15.46
N ALA A 367 -19.24 -10.17 -16.75
CA ALA A 367 -20.08 -11.28 -17.20
C ALA A 367 -19.31 -12.59 -17.00
N PRO A 368 -19.72 -13.50 -16.09
CA PRO A 368 -19.02 -14.74 -15.85
C PRO A 368 -19.08 -15.64 -17.08
N HIS A 369 -18.01 -16.39 -17.36
CA HIS A 369 -17.98 -17.38 -18.43
C HIS A 369 -18.28 -18.78 -17.87
N GLY A 370 -19.53 -19.22 -18.01
CA GLY A 370 -19.96 -20.55 -17.60
C GLY A 370 -20.15 -20.68 -16.08
N ARG A 371 -19.41 -21.58 -15.44
CA ARG A 371 -19.48 -21.84 -13.98
C ARG A 371 -18.26 -21.27 -13.23
N GLU A 372 -17.68 -20.22 -13.76
CA GLU A 372 -16.57 -19.49 -13.15
C GLU A 372 -16.94 -18.99 -11.74
N ARG A 373 -16.03 -19.19 -10.78
CA ARG A 373 -16.12 -18.65 -9.44
C ARG A 373 -14.95 -17.70 -9.22
N LEU A 374 -15.20 -16.41 -9.37
CA LEU A 374 -14.25 -15.37 -8.96
C LEU A 374 -14.31 -15.23 -7.44
N ARG A 375 -13.16 -15.28 -6.76
CA ARG A 375 -13.02 -14.83 -5.38
C ARG A 375 -12.51 -13.39 -5.39
N THR A 376 -13.28 -12.51 -4.79
CA THR A 376 -12.96 -11.08 -4.67
C THR A 376 -12.64 -10.76 -3.23
N LYS A 377 -11.45 -10.19 -3.01
CA LYS A 377 -10.94 -9.91 -1.67
C LYS A 377 -10.55 -8.44 -1.60
N THR A 378 -11.23 -7.68 -0.76
CA THR A 378 -11.03 -6.25 -0.54
C THR A 378 -10.72 -5.99 0.92
N LEU A 379 -9.58 -5.32 1.16
CA LEU A 379 -9.10 -4.93 2.48
C LEU A 379 -8.86 -3.42 2.47
N VAL A 380 -9.68 -2.69 3.21
CA VAL A 380 -9.48 -1.25 3.43
C VAL A 380 -8.70 -1.05 4.73
N LEU A 381 -7.58 -0.35 4.66
CA LEU A 381 -6.66 -0.13 5.78
C LEU A 381 -6.97 1.20 6.50
N PRO A 382 -6.55 1.37 7.77
CA PRO A 382 -6.66 2.66 8.44
C PRO A 382 -5.81 3.74 7.75
N ARG A 383 -6.40 4.93 7.61
CA ARG A 383 -5.81 6.09 6.93
C ARG A 383 -4.77 6.80 7.77
N HIS A 384 -3.91 7.57 7.09
CA HIS A 384 -2.91 8.45 7.72
C HIS A 384 -2.00 7.73 8.75
N PRO A 385 -1.47 6.53 8.43
CA PRO A 385 -0.62 5.81 9.37
C PRO A 385 0.64 6.62 9.69
N THR A 386 1.13 6.52 10.92
CA THR A 386 2.51 6.90 11.21
C THR A 386 3.48 5.92 10.52
N LEU A 387 4.75 6.29 10.47
CA LEU A 387 5.79 5.43 9.87
C LEU A 387 5.94 4.08 10.60
N SER A 388 5.81 4.05 11.92
CA SER A 388 5.88 2.82 12.72
C SER A 388 4.63 1.96 12.53
N GLU A 389 3.45 2.59 12.40
CA GLU A 389 2.19 1.89 12.15
C GLU A 389 2.21 1.20 10.78
N ILE A 390 2.63 1.90 9.71
CA ILE A 390 2.73 1.30 8.37
C ILE A 390 3.77 0.19 8.31
N ALA A 391 4.92 0.34 9.00
CA ALA A 391 5.94 -0.70 9.05
C ALA A 391 5.40 -1.99 9.70
N MET A 392 4.76 -1.85 10.87
CA MET A 392 4.16 -2.98 11.58
C MET A 392 3.02 -3.62 10.75
N ARG A 393 2.21 -2.79 10.09
CA ARG A 393 1.12 -3.24 9.21
C ARG A 393 1.64 -4.05 8.03
N LEU A 394 2.70 -3.60 7.36
CA LEU A 394 3.30 -4.30 6.23
C LEU A 394 3.92 -5.64 6.66
N HIS A 395 4.52 -5.70 7.85
CA HIS A 395 4.98 -6.98 8.41
C HIS A 395 3.81 -7.95 8.66
N ALA A 396 2.73 -7.49 9.32
CA ALA A 396 1.56 -8.31 9.56
C ALA A 396 0.88 -8.75 8.26
N ALA A 397 0.76 -7.85 7.28
CA ALA A 397 0.20 -8.14 5.96
C ALA A 397 1.05 -9.18 5.21
N ALA A 398 2.38 -9.12 5.29
CA ALA A 398 3.26 -10.12 4.68
C ALA A 398 3.04 -11.52 5.28
N ALA A 399 2.80 -11.61 6.58
CA ALA A 399 2.49 -12.86 7.27
C ALA A 399 1.09 -13.38 6.92
N LEU A 400 0.08 -12.50 6.81
CA LEU A 400 -1.32 -12.86 6.54
C LEU A 400 -1.63 -13.15 5.06
N LEU A 401 -0.89 -12.54 4.13
CA LEU A 401 -1.18 -12.66 2.69
C LEU A 401 -1.32 -14.11 2.17
N PRO A 402 -0.53 -15.10 2.61
CA PRO A 402 -0.74 -16.51 2.25
C PRO A 402 -2.13 -17.04 2.64
N LEU A 403 -2.67 -16.66 3.81
CA LEU A 403 -4.03 -17.02 4.21
C LEU A 403 -5.06 -16.35 3.31
N GLU A 404 -4.90 -15.05 3.06
CA GLU A 404 -5.78 -14.29 2.18
C GLU A 404 -5.82 -14.90 0.78
N VAL A 405 -4.67 -15.25 0.22
CA VAL A 405 -4.56 -15.90 -1.10
C VAL A 405 -5.22 -17.28 -1.09
N ALA A 406 -4.97 -18.10 -0.06
CA ALA A 406 -5.50 -19.47 0.06
C ALA A 406 -6.97 -19.56 0.48
N PHE A 407 -7.57 -18.48 0.99
CA PHE A 407 -8.96 -18.47 1.44
C PHE A 407 -9.93 -18.68 0.26
N ASN A 408 -10.78 -19.71 0.34
CA ASN A 408 -11.72 -20.10 -0.72
C ASN A 408 -13.08 -19.38 -0.59
N GLY A 409 -13.03 -18.06 -0.51
CA GLY A 409 -14.20 -17.21 -0.38
C GLY A 409 -13.88 -15.75 -0.72
N ASP A 410 -14.91 -14.93 -0.62
CA ASP A 410 -14.78 -13.49 -0.75
C ASP A 410 -14.39 -12.89 0.61
N ILE A 411 -13.59 -11.84 0.57
CA ILE A 411 -13.21 -11.05 1.74
C ILE A 411 -13.65 -9.63 1.44
N ASP A 412 -14.41 -9.00 2.33
CA ASP A 412 -14.73 -7.58 2.22
C ASP A 412 -14.66 -6.98 3.62
N VAL A 413 -13.48 -6.48 3.96
CA VAL A 413 -13.18 -6.00 5.30
C VAL A 413 -12.70 -4.56 5.22
N ASP A 414 -13.37 -3.71 5.98
CA ASP A 414 -12.96 -2.33 6.16
C ASP A 414 -12.35 -2.16 7.55
N LEU A 415 -11.02 -2.16 7.66
CA LEU A 415 -10.34 -2.01 8.95
C LEU A 415 -10.37 -0.56 9.46
N ASN A 416 -10.86 0.39 8.67
CA ASN A 416 -11.03 1.76 9.10
C ASN A 416 -12.24 1.86 10.05
N GLY A 417 -11.99 2.13 11.33
CA GLY A 417 -13.05 2.29 12.34
C GLY A 417 -13.53 0.99 13.01
N ASN A 418 -12.88 -0.15 12.75
CA ASN A 418 -13.11 -1.36 13.54
C ASN A 418 -12.43 -1.27 14.91
N GLU A 419 -13.16 -1.65 15.97
CA GLU A 419 -12.60 -1.66 17.33
C GLU A 419 -11.48 -2.71 17.50
N ASP A 420 -11.60 -3.87 16.84
CA ASP A 420 -10.53 -4.87 16.75
C ASP A 420 -10.34 -5.37 15.31
N PRO A 421 -9.33 -4.83 14.58
CA PRO A 421 -8.98 -5.26 13.23
C PRO A 421 -8.70 -6.75 13.08
N LEU A 422 -8.09 -7.40 14.08
CA LEU A 422 -7.82 -8.84 14.01
C LEU A 422 -9.07 -9.68 14.19
N GLN A 423 -10.04 -9.20 14.98
CA GLN A 423 -11.34 -9.84 15.08
C GLN A 423 -12.09 -9.75 13.75
N ALA A 424 -12.10 -8.59 13.10
CA ALA A 424 -12.71 -8.41 11.79
C ALA A 424 -12.07 -9.33 10.73
N MET A 425 -10.73 -9.39 10.69
CA MET A 425 -9.99 -10.32 9.82
C MET A 425 -10.26 -11.78 10.16
N GLY A 426 -10.30 -12.14 11.45
CA GLY A 426 -10.56 -13.50 11.91
C GLY A 426 -11.95 -13.97 11.49
N HIS A 427 -12.97 -13.11 11.58
CA HIS A 427 -14.31 -13.43 11.07
C HIS A 427 -14.31 -13.61 9.55
N ALA A 428 -13.66 -12.71 8.80
CA ALA A 428 -13.64 -12.78 7.34
C ALA A 428 -12.89 -14.00 6.80
N LEU A 429 -11.80 -14.40 7.45
CA LEU A 429 -11.00 -15.59 7.09
C LEU A 429 -11.54 -16.89 7.70
N ALA A 430 -12.64 -16.85 8.47
CA ALA A 430 -13.14 -17.97 9.26
C ALA A 430 -12.10 -18.57 10.23
N LEU A 431 -11.27 -17.70 10.82
CA LEU A 431 -10.20 -18.00 11.78
C LEU A 431 -10.39 -17.15 13.04
N PRO A 432 -11.36 -17.47 13.92
CA PRO A 432 -11.63 -16.67 15.12
C PRO A 432 -10.44 -16.60 16.09
N GLY A 433 -9.53 -17.59 16.05
CA GLY A 433 -8.31 -17.58 16.84
C GLY A 433 -7.37 -16.41 16.54
N LEU A 434 -7.50 -15.77 15.36
CA LEU A 434 -6.67 -14.62 14.99
C LEU A 434 -6.84 -13.44 15.96
N ALA A 435 -8.05 -13.24 16.50
CA ALA A 435 -8.34 -12.18 17.45
C ALA A 435 -7.59 -12.35 18.79
N THR A 436 -7.31 -13.60 19.16
CA THR A 436 -6.70 -13.97 20.46
C THR A 436 -5.18 -13.88 20.46
N LEU A 437 -4.56 -13.70 19.30
CA LEU A 437 -3.12 -13.55 19.21
C LEU A 437 -2.67 -12.26 19.91
N PRO A 438 -1.56 -12.28 20.66
CA PRO A 438 -1.04 -11.12 21.39
C PRO A 438 -0.29 -10.17 20.45
N ILE A 439 -0.86 -9.92 19.27
CA ILE A 439 -0.29 -9.02 18.27
C ILE A 439 -0.57 -7.59 18.69
N SER A 440 0.49 -6.79 18.75
CA SER A 440 0.37 -5.36 19.00
C SER A 440 -0.63 -4.72 18.05
N ARG A 441 -1.64 -4.05 18.60
CA ARG A 441 -2.64 -3.30 17.80
C ARG A 441 -2.10 -1.97 17.27
N HIS A 442 -0.79 -1.73 17.42
CA HIS A 442 -0.11 -0.56 16.91
C HIS A 442 -0.24 -0.41 15.40
N ALA A 443 -0.22 -1.51 14.61
CA ALA A 443 -0.38 -1.46 13.15
C ALA A 443 -1.66 -0.75 12.66
N TRP A 444 -2.64 -0.58 13.55
CA TRP A 444 -3.92 0.06 13.29
C TRP A 444 -4.18 1.31 14.15
N GLY A 445 -3.16 1.83 14.84
CA GLY A 445 -3.27 3.04 15.67
C GLY A 445 -4.03 2.84 16.99
N LEU A 446 -4.21 1.59 17.42
CA LEU A 446 -4.98 1.24 18.64
C LEU A 446 -4.10 0.87 19.84
N ALA A 447 -2.78 0.89 19.67
CA ALA A 447 -1.81 0.67 20.75
C ALA A 447 -0.57 1.55 20.57
N PRO A 448 0.19 1.82 21.66
CA PRO A 448 1.48 2.50 21.57
C PRO A 448 2.46 1.78 20.64
N ALA A 449 3.43 2.53 20.12
CA ALA A 449 4.52 1.95 19.34
C ALA A 449 5.27 0.88 20.17
N PRO A 450 5.69 -0.23 19.53
CA PRO A 450 6.49 -1.25 20.20
C PRO A 450 7.79 -0.63 20.73
N ARG A 451 8.28 -1.12 21.87
CA ARG A 451 9.44 -0.56 22.58
C ARG A 451 10.77 -0.82 21.86
N GLY A 452 10.77 -1.75 20.91
CA GLY A 452 11.94 -2.10 20.13
C GLY A 452 11.64 -3.16 19.08
N GLN A 453 12.66 -3.47 18.29
CA GLN A 453 12.60 -4.43 17.19
C GLN A 453 12.26 -5.85 17.65
N GLU A 454 12.74 -6.27 18.82
CA GLU A 454 12.48 -7.61 19.39
C GLU A 454 10.98 -7.88 19.62
N GLU A 455 10.23 -6.86 20.08
CA GLU A 455 8.78 -6.98 20.30
C GLU A 455 8.03 -7.13 18.97
N VAL A 456 8.48 -6.42 17.93
CA VAL A 456 7.95 -6.56 16.55
C VAL A 456 8.22 -7.96 16.04
N GLU A 457 9.46 -8.44 16.14
CA GLU A 457 9.87 -9.76 15.65
C GLU A 457 9.12 -10.89 16.35
N GLN A 458 8.99 -10.84 17.67
CA GLN A 458 8.20 -11.81 18.44
C GLN A 458 6.74 -11.83 17.98
N THR A 459 6.12 -10.64 17.87
CA THR A 459 4.74 -10.51 17.42
C THR A 459 4.52 -11.12 16.03
N ILE A 460 5.43 -10.85 15.10
CA ILE A 460 5.36 -11.37 13.73
C ILE A 460 5.67 -12.87 13.67
N ALA A 461 6.57 -13.38 14.51
CA ALA A 461 6.86 -14.80 14.61
C ALA A 461 5.63 -15.59 15.08
N GLU A 462 4.94 -15.12 16.11
CA GLU A 462 3.71 -15.76 16.61
C GLU A 462 2.59 -15.76 15.56
N LEU A 463 2.39 -14.63 14.87
CA LEU A 463 1.46 -14.56 13.74
C LEU A 463 1.84 -15.54 12.62
N THR A 464 3.13 -15.66 12.30
CA THR A 464 3.64 -16.56 11.26
C THR A 464 3.40 -18.02 11.62
N VAL A 465 3.63 -18.40 12.88
CA VAL A 465 3.32 -19.75 13.39
C VAL A 465 1.83 -20.03 13.26
N PHE A 466 0.97 -19.11 13.71
CA PHE A 466 -0.48 -19.26 13.58
C PHE A 466 -0.92 -19.41 12.12
N VAL A 467 -0.38 -18.60 11.21
CA VAL A 467 -0.65 -18.72 9.75
C VAL A 467 -0.23 -20.07 9.22
N HIS A 468 0.94 -20.56 9.61
CA HIS A 468 1.45 -21.86 9.18
C HIS A 468 0.54 -23.00 9.68
N GLU A 469 0.15 -22.98 10.96
CA GLU A 469 -0.79 -23.94 11.53
C GLU A 469 -2.16 -23.89 10.84
N ALA A 470 -2.70 -22.71 10.57
CA ALA A 470 -3.97 -22.57 9.87
C ALA A 470 -3.93 -23.11 8.42
N LEU A 471 -2.79 -23.01 7.73
CA LEU A 471 -2.64 -23.53 6.37
C LEU A 471 -2.40 -25.05 6.31
N TYR A 472 -1.66 -25.60 7.29
CA TYR A 472 -1.08 -26.95 7.20
C TYR A 472 -1.39 -27.88 8.39
N GLY A 473 -1.93 -27.38 9.50
CA GLY A 473 -2.01 -28.09 10.79
C GLY A 473 -2.97 -29.28 10.87
N ASP A 474 -4.03 -29.30 10.06
CA ASP A 474 -5.08 -30.34 10.11
C ASP A 474 -5.35 -31.02 8.75
N ARG A 475 -4.32 -31.18 7.89
CA ARG A 475 -4.45 -31.86 6.58
C ARG A 475 -3.98 -33.31 6.56
#